data_AF-A0A959VUH6-F1
#
_entry.id   AF-A0A959VUH6-F1
#
_cell.length_a   1.000
_cell.length_b   1.000
_cell.length_c   1.000
_cell.angle_alpha   90.00
_cell.angle_beta   90.00
_cell.angle_gamma   90.00
#
_symmetry.space_group_name_H-M   'P 1'
#
loop_
_entity.id
_entity.type
_entity.pdbx_description
1 polymer ?
#
loop_
_entity_poly.entity_id
_entity_poly.type
_entity_poly.pdbx_seq_one_letter_code
_entity_poly.pdbx_strand_id
1 'polypeptide(L)' 'MHPAIAAGLIDHSDFFENPMGRLARSAGPILGVIYDPDPAATGSWVRDQHPEIRGTDE' A
#
# COMPACT_ATOMS: atom_id res chain seq x y z
N MET A 1 -3.07 12.61 7.97
CA MET A 1 -3.42 11.76 6.81
C MET A 1 -4.89 11.96 6.48
N HIS A 2 -5.30 11.73 5.23
CA HIS A 2 -6.73 11.69 4.88
C HIS A 2 -7.43 10.63 5.75
N PRO A 3 -8.56 10.93 6.42
CA PRO A 3 -9.22 10.01 7.36
C PRO A 3 -9.47 8.62 6.79
N ALA A 4 -10.12 8.51 5.63
CA ALA A 4 -10.32 7.23 4.95
C ALA A 4 -9.02 6.45 4.62
N ILE A 5 -7.90 7.15 4.36
CA ILE A 5 -6.60 6.48 4.10
C ILE A 5 -6.04 5.92 5.41
N ALA A 6 -6.16 6.67 6.51
CA ALA A 6 -5.74 6.20 7.82
C ALA A 6 -6.59 5.02 8.31
N ALA A 7 -7.92 5.07 8.13
CA ALA A 7 -8.82 3.97 8.45
C ALA A 7 -8.47 2.72 7.62
N GLY A 8 -8.22 2.86 6.31
CA GLY A 8 -7.82 1.73 5.46
C GLY A 8 -6.51 1.06 5.90
N LEU A 9 -5.58 1.83 6.47
CA LEU A 9 -4.37 1.28 7.09
C LEU A 9 -4.69 0.52 8.39
N ILE A 10 -5.52 1.08 9.25
CA ILE A 10 -5.86 0.46 10.55
C ILE A 10 -6.67 -0.82 10.35
N ASP A 11 -7.64 -0.81 9.43
CA ASP A 11 -8.59 -1.89 9.25
C ASP A 11 -8.01 -3.10 8.49
N HIS A 12 -7.07 -2.86 7.55
CA HIS A 12 -6.62 -3.88 6.58
C HIS A 12 -5.11 -4.18 6.63
N SER A 13 -4.40 -3.72 7.66
CA SER A 13 -2.94 -3.89 7.74
C SER A 13 -2.48 -4.42 9.09
N ASP A 14 -1.52 -5.33 9.05
CA ASP A 14 -0.74 -5.79 10.20
C ASP A 14 0.38 -4.81 10.59
N PHE A 15 0.40 -3.58 10.05
CA PHE A 15 1.51 -2.63 10.21
C PHE A 15 1.92 -2.38 11.66
N PHE A 16 0.96 -2.27 12.58
CA PHE A 16 1.25 -1.98 14.00
C PHE A 16 1.81 -3.19 14.75
N GLU A 17 1.53 -4.41 14.29
CA GLU A 17 2.00 -5.66 14.90
C GLU A 17 3.28 -6.18 14.24
N ASN A 18 3.45 -5.95 12.93
CA ASN A 18 4.57 -6.42 12.12
C ASN A 18 5.08 -5.36 11.13
N PRO A 19 5.64 -4.24 11.62
CA PRO A 19 6.05 -3.12 10.76
C PRO A 19 7.18 -3.50 9.80
N MET A 20 8.15 -4.32 10.25
CA MET A 20 9.27 -4.73 9.41
C MET A 20 8.85 -5.69 8.30
N GLY A 21 7.94 -6.62 8.60
CA GLY A 21 7.37 -7.52 7.58
C GLY A 21 6.51 -6.78 6.56
N ARG A 22 5.77 -5.75 6.99
CA ARG A 22 5.06 -4.85 6.08
C ARG A 22 6.02 -4.09 5.16
N LEU A 23 7.08 -3.50 5.73
CA LEU A 23 8.09 -2.78 4.97
C LEU A 23 8.77 -3.68 3.92
N ALA A 24 9.18 -4.90 4.31
CA ALA A 24 9.85 -5.83 3.41
C ALA A 24 9.01 -6.19 2.17
N ARG A 25 7.68 -6.31 2.31
CA ARG A 25 6.76 -6.59 1.19
C ARG A 25 6.51 -5.35 0.31
N SER A 26 6.57 -4.15 0.88
CA SER A 26 6.19 -2.92 0.19
C SER A 26 7.37 -2.13 -0.40
N ALA A 27 8.58 -2.27 0.12
CA ALA A 27 9.73 -1.44 -0.27
C ALA A 27 10.08 -1.56 -1.76
N GLY A 28 10.14 -2.78 -2.29
CA GLY A 28 10.43 -3.03 -3.71
C GLY A 28 9.41 -2.34 -4.63
N PRO A 29 8.11 -2.66 -4.53
CA PRO A 29 7.08 -2.00 -5.35
C PRO A 29 7.03 -0.47 -5.22
N ILE A 30 7.25 0.09 -4.02
CA ILE A 30 7.30 1.55 -3.82
C ILE A 30 8.46 2.19 -4.59
N LEU A 31 9.61 1.54 -4.66
CA LEU A 31 10.73 2.03 -5.47
C LEU A 31 10.48 1.79 -6.96
N GLY A 32 9.85 0.67 -7.31
CA GLY A 32 9.56 0.29 -8.69
C GLY A 32 8.65 1.30 -9.41
N VAL A 33 7.70 1.93 -8.72
CA VAL A 33 6.88 3.01 -9.31
C VAL A 33 7.65 4.28 -9.71
N ILE A 34 8.95 4.36 -9.39
CA ILE A 34 9.84 5.45 -9.83
C ILE A 34 10.95 4.90 -10.75
N TYR A 35 11.51 3.74 -10.42
CA TYR A 35 12.80 3.29 -10.97
C TYR A 35 12.73 2.04 -11.85
N ASP A 36 11.58 1.35 -11.95
CA ASP A 36 11.48 0.20 -12.85
C ASP A 36 11.60 0.63 -14.33
N PRO A 37 11.95 -0.29 -15.23
CA PRO A 37 11.93 -0.03 -16.67
C PRO A 37 10.56 0.42 -17.20
N ASP A 38 9.47 0.01 -16.55
CA ASP A 38 8.10 0.47 -16.80
C ASP A 38 7.37 0.82 -15.47
N PRO A 39 7.57 2.05 -14.96
CA PRO A 39 6.98 2.47 -13.69
C PRO A 39 5.44 2.55 -13.73
N ALA A 40 4.84 2.76 -14.92
CA ALA A 40 3.40 2.85 -15.08
C ALA A 40 2.73 1.48 -14.94
N ALA A 41 3.35 0.43 -15.47
CA ALA A 41 2.92 -0.95 -15.23
C ALA A 41 3.03 -1.32 -13.74
N THR A 42 4.15 -1.01 -13.08
CA THR A 42 4.32 -1.26 -11.65
C THR A 42 3.29 -0.49 -10.82
N GLY A 43 3.03 0.77 -11.15
CA GLY A 43 2.00 1.58 -10.47
C GLY A 43 0.60 1.00 -10.63
N SER A 44 0.27 0.52 -11.83
CA SER A 44 -1.02 -0.13 -12.09
C SER A 44 -1.15 -1.43 -11.29
N TRP A 45 -0.10 -2.26 -11.26
CA TRP A 45 -0.08 -3.47 -10.47
C TRP A 45 -0.26 -3.19 -8.97
N VAL A 46 0.47 -2.21 -8.41
CA VAL A 46 0.31 -1.79 -7.00
C VAL A 46 -1.12 -1.35 -6.72
N ARG A 47 -1.71 -0.49 -7.56
CA ARG A 47 -3.12 -0.07 -7.41
C ARG A 47 -4.06 -1.27 -7.40
N ASP A 48 -3.85 -2.22 -8.30
CA ASP A 48 -4.71 -3.38 -8.48
C ASP A 48 -4.57 -4.42 -7.34
N GLN A 49 -3.59 -4.27 -6.44
CA GLN A 49 -3.54 -5.02 -5.17
C GLN A 49 -4.47 -4.44 -4.08
N HIS A 50 -5.05 -3.25 -4.28
CA HIS A 50 -5.86 -2.55 -3.27
C HIS A 50 -7.37 -2.39 -3.60
N PRO A 51 -8.03 -3.22 -4.44
CA PRO A 51 -9.41 -2.96 -4.86
C PRO A 51 -10.41 -2.99 -3.69
N GLU A 52 -10.14 -3.83 -2.69
CA GLU A 52 -10.97 -4.05 -1.51
C GLU A 52 -10.48 -3.29 -0.26
N ILE A 53 -9.30 -2.65 -0.33
CA ILE A 53 -8.71 -1.93 0.80
C ILE A 53 -9.30 -0.53 0.84
N ARG A 54 -10.40 -0.38 1.59
CA ARG A 54 -11.09 0.89 1.82
C ARG A 54 -11.27 1.09 3.32
N GLY A 55 -10.89 2.26 3.81
CA GLY A 55 -11.24 2.66 5.17
C GLY A 55 -12.68 3.11 5.23
N THR A 56 -13.39 2.69 6.27
CA THR A 56 -14.66 3.31 6.64
C THR A 56 -14.37 4.37 7.68
N ASP A 57 -14.61 5.62 7.31
CA ASP A 57 -14.67 6.73 8.25
C ASP A 57 -15.91 6.51 9.16
N GLU A 58 -15.74 6.57 10.49
CA GLU A 58 -16.85 6.96 11.38
C GLU A 58 -17.13 8.47 11.25
#